data_AF-K3WLL9-F1
#
_entry.id   AF-K3WLL9-F1
#
_cell.length_a   1.000
_cell.length_b   1.000
_cell.length_c   1.000
_cell.angle_alpha   90.00
_cell.angle_beta   90.00
_cell.angle_gamma   90.00
#
_symmetry.space_group_name_H-M   'P 1'
#
loop_
_entity.id
_entity.type
_entity.pdbx_description
1 polymer ?
#
loop_
_entity_poly.entity_id
_entity_poly.type
_entity_poly.pdbx_seq_one_letter_code
_entity_poly.pdbx_strand_id
1 'polypeptide(L)'
;MHNAPTLIGEVGIPYNMNKGKAYENGDFNGQISALDHTISCLEANMLSFTLWCYAADNSNKYGDLWNLEDLSLVSPDTEKKTITKNKNVQHRDDAARALVAFARPHAARVAGIPLKSQFTLKELHYELQFSTNKWKPIDAPTEIFVPHVQYPRGYKVTTSNGKVEIEKHDGFDLVVFQHDRNVEQHSVIVSSKVTVRKTSPYLQAAIIAAISVPLYIYVTKR
;
A
#
# COMPACT_ATOMS: atom_id res chain seq x y z
N MET A 1 -7.70 -29.22 5.37
CA MET A 1 -6.31 -28.97 5.83
C MET A 1 -6.21 -28.72 7.35
N HIS A 2 -7.02 -29.33 8.23
CA HIS A 2 -6.87 -29.31 9.72
C HIS A 2 -6.30 -28.03 10.37
N ASN A 3 -6.77 -26.82 9.99
CA ASN A 3 -6.26 -25.51 10.46
C ASN A 3 -4.74 -25.30 10.27
N ALA A 4 -4.15 -25.90 9.24
CA ALA A 4 -2.77 -25.68 8.88
C ALA A 4 -2.56 -24.22 8.39
N PRO A 5 -1.43 -23.59 8.75
CA PRO A 5 -1.01 -22.33 8.14
C PRO A 5 -1.00 -22.45 6.61
N THR A 6 -1.51 -21.43 5.93
CA THR A 6 -1.63 -21.41 4.47
C THR A 6 -0.90 -20.19 3.92
N LEU A 7 -0.14 -20.41 2.85
CA LEU A 7 0.54 -19.38 2.08
C LEU A 7 0.03 -19.46 0.64
N ILE A 8 -0.51 -18.36 0.12
CA ILE A 8 -0.80 -18.24 -1.31
C ILE A 8 0.53 -18.08 -2.03
N GLY A 9 0.91 -19.10 -2.79
CA GLY A 9 2.22 -19.19 -3.42
C GLY A 9 2.52 -18.03 -4.35
N GLU A 10 1.52 -17.57 -5.11
CA GLU A 10 1.69 -16.54 -6.14
C GLU A 10 0.44 -15.68 -6.26
N VAL A 11 0.61 -14.36 -6.24
CA VAL A 11 -0.42 -13.37 -6.60
C VAL A 11 0.24 -12.21 -7.33
N GLY A 12 -0.51 -11.50 -8.18
CA GLY A 12 0.05 -10.39 -8.93
C GLY A 12 -0.92 -9.85 -9.97
N ILE A 13 -0.41 -8.98 -10.83
CA ILE A 13 -1.15 -8.41 -11.97
C ILE A 13 -0.24 -8.36 -13.20
N PRO A 14 -0.80 -8.38 -14.41
CA PRO A 14 -0.05 -8.00 -15.60
C PRO A 14 0.23 -6.49 -15.59
N TYR A 15 1.49 -6.09 -15.79
CA TYR A 15 1.89 -4.69 -15.93
C TYR A 15 1.62 -4.16 -17.35
N ASN A 16 1.55 -5.05 -18.35
CA ASN A 16 1.27 -4.71 -19.75
C ASN A 16 -0.23 -4.51 -20.03
N MET A 17 -1.05 -4.38 -18.97
CA MET A 17 -2.45 -3.95 -19.04
C MET A 17 -2.63 -2.73 -19.93
N ASN A 18 -3.81 -2.63 -20.55
CA ASN A 18 -4.15 -1.54 -21.48
C ASN A 18 -3.10 -1.37 -22.59
N LYS A 19 -2.62 -2.50 -23.13
CA LYS A 19 -1.60 -2.55 -24.20
C LYS A 19 -0.28 -1.84 -23.83
N GLY A 20 0.12 -1.90 -22.55
CA GLY A 20 1.37 -1.30 -22.08
C GLY A 20 1.39 0.24 -22.07
N LYS A 21 0.23 0.91 -22.09
CA LYS A 21 0.15 2.39 -22.12
C LYS A 21 0.98 3.08 -21.04
N ALA A 22 1.02 2.48 -19.83
CA ALA A 22 1.81 2.98 -18.69
C ALA A 22 3.31 3.08 -19.00
N TYR A 23 3.82 2.26 -19.93
CA TYR A 23 5.23 2.22 -20.29
C TYR A 23 5.64 3.47 -21.05
N GLU A 24 4.73 4.08 -21.80
CA GLU A 24 5.00 5.27 -22.59
C GLU A 24 4.88 6.54 -21.74
N ASN A 25 3.78 6.67 -21.00
CA ASN A 25 3.44 7.89 -20.27
C ASN A 25 3.90 7.90 -18.80
N GLY A 26 4.37 6.76 -18.26
CA GLY A 26 4.76 6.60 -16.87
C GLY A 26 3.60 6.59 -15.87
N ASP A 27 2.36 6.50 -16.35
CA ASP A 27 1.16 6.50 -15.52
C ASP A 27 0.74 5.07 -15.17
N PHE A 28 1.16 4.61 -13.99
CA PHE A 28 0.85 3.29 -13.46
C PHE A 28 -0.43 3.26 -12.59
N ASN A 29 -1.31 4.27 -12.63
CA ASN A 29 -2.51 4.29 -11.77
C ASN A 29 -3.43 3.07 -11.97
N GLY A 30 -3.51 2.54 -13.19
CA GLY A 30 -4.28 1.32 -13.47
C GLY A 30 -3.70 0.09 -12.76
N GLN A 31 -2.37 -0.06 -12.82
CA GLN A 31 -1.62 -1.13 -12.16
C GLN A 31 -1.66 -0.97 -10.64
N ILE A 32 -1.52 0.27 -10.13
CA ILE A 32 -1.68 0.58 -8.70
C ILE A 32 -3.05 0.14 -8.22
N SER A 33 -4.12 0.49 -8.93
CA SER A 33 -5.49 0.14 -8.54
C SER A 33 -5.75 -1.37 -8.57
N ALA A 34 -5.27 -2.07 -9.60
CA ALA A 34 -5.45 -3.51 -9.73
C ALA A 34 -4.66 -4.30 -8.65
N LEU A 35 -3.42 -3.87 -8.37
CA LEU A 35 -2.60 -4.51 -7.36
C LEU A 35 -3.07 -4.20 -5.93
N ASP A 36 -3.50 -2.96 -5.65
CA ASP A 36 -4.13 -2.60 -4.37
C ASP A 36 -5.40 -3.40 -4.12
N HIS A 37 -6.24 -3.59 -5.15
CA HIS A 37 -7.43 -4.43 -5.03
C HIS A 37 -7.07 -5.88 -4.66
N THR A 38 -6.10 -6.45 -5.37
CA THR A 38 -5.62 -7.83 -5.10
C THR A 38 -5.11 -7.97 -3.67
N ILE A 39 -4.22 -7.07 -3.22
CA ILE A 39 -3.61 -7.14 -1.90
C ILE A 39 -4.63 -6.84 -0.79
N SER A 40 -5.50 -5.85 -0.96
CA SER A 40 -6.52 -5.52 0.03
C SER A 40 -7.53 -6.66 0.25
N CYS A 41 -7.85 -7.44 -0.79
CA CYS A 41 -8.65 -8.66 -0.66
C CYS A 41 -7.92 -9.74 0.15
N LEU A 42 -6.61 -9.91 -0.03
CA LEU A 42 -5.79 -10.87 0.73
C LEU A 42 -5.69 -10.45 2.21
N GLU A 43 -5.44 -9.17 2.47
CA GLU A 43 -5.41 -8.57 3.81
C GLU A 43 -6.76 -8.76 4.53
N ALA A 44 -7.88 -8.47 3.85
CA ALA A 44 -9.22 -8.63 4.43
C ALA A 44 -9.55 -10.08 4.82
N ASN A 45 -8.88 -11.07 4.21
CA ASN A 45 -9.02 -12.48 4.52
C ASN A 45 -7.90 -13.03 5.41
N MET A 46 -7.00 -12.17 5.93
CA MET A 46 -5.86 -12.57 6.76
C MET A 46 -4.95 -13.63 6.09
N LEU A 47 -4.80 -13.56 4.77
CA LEU A 47 -4.01 -14.52 3.99
C LEU A 47 -2.56 -14.06 3.88
N SER A 48 -1.62 -14.96 4.14
CA SER A 48 -0.23 -14.80 3.73
C SER A 48 -0.10 -15.07 2.24
N PHE A 49 0.74 -14.31 1.53
CA PHE A 49 0.94 -14.45 0.10
C PHE A 49 2.37 -14.08 -0.31
N THR A 50 2.78 -14.51 -1.51
CA THR A 50 3.98 -13.96 -2.16
C THR A 50 3.61 -13.29 -3.47
N LEU A 51 4.21 -12.12 -3.72
CA LEU A 51 3.98 -11.37 -4.96
C LEU A 51 4.84 -11.94 -6.09
N TRP A 52 4.18 -12.34 -7.16
CA TRP A 52 4.80 -12.69 -8.43
C TRP A 52 4.85 -11.43 -9.31
N CYS A 53 6.01 -10.91 -9.71
CA CYS A 53 7.36 -11.39 -9.37
C CYS A 53 8.36 -10.24 -9.25
N TYR A 54 9.60 -10.56 -8.89
CA TYR A 54 10.75 -9.67 -9.07
C TYR A 54 11.65 -10.27 -10.15
N ALA A 55 11.61 -9.70 -11.36
CA ALA A 55 12.50 -10.07 -12.47
C ALA A 55 13.39 -8.87 -12.82
N ALA A 56 14.66 -8.94 -12.45
CA ALA A 56 15.62 -7.84 -12.62
C ALA A 56 16.00 -7.58 -14.10
N ASP A 57 15.84 -8.60 -14.95
CA ASP A 57 16.08 -8.58 -16.39
C ASP A 57 14.81 -8.39 -17.23
N ASN A 58 13.71 -7.97 -16.58
CA ASN A 58 12.47 -7.59 -17.26
C ASN A 58 12.73 -6.55 -18.35
N SER A 59 11.89 -6.52 -19.38
CA SER A 59 11.84 -5.39 -20.33
C SER A 59 10.39 -5.06 -20.68
N ASN A 60 10.12 -3.82 -21.03
CA ASN A 60 8.77 -3.43 -21.47
C ASN A 60 8.37 -4.10 -22.80
N LYS A 61 9.34 -4.64 -23.55
CA LYS A 61 9.13 -5.31 -24.84
C LYS A 61 8.82 -6.80 -24.70
N TYR A 62 9.56 -7.51 -23.83
CA TYR A 62 9.46 -8.96 -23.69
C TYR A 62 8.95 -9.41 -22.32
N GLY A 63 8.61 -8.45 -21.46
CA GLY A 63 8.13 -8.68 -20.10
C GLY A 63 9.18 -9.35 -19.22
N ASP A 64 8.75 -10.29 -18.39
CA ASP A 64 9.58 -11.03 -17.43
C ASP A 64 10.30 -12.23 -18.05
N LEU A 65 10.36 -12.29 -19.39
CA LEU A 65 11.00 -13.32 -20.19
C LEU A 65 10.34 -14.70 -20.10
N TRP A 66 9.14 -14.76 -19.52
CA TRP A 66 8.32 -15.97 -19.48
C TRP A 66 7.05 -15.78 -20.31
N ASN A 67 6.93 -16.50 -21.43
CA ASN A 67 5.74 -16.48 -22.30
C ASN A 67 5.27 -15.08 -22.77
N LEU A 68 6.16 -14.08 -22.77
CA LEU A 68 5.85 -12.67 -23.05
C LEU A 68 4.86 -12.05 -22.04
N GLU A 69 4.69 -12.68 -20.88
CA GLU A 69 4.00 -12.10 -19.74
C GLU A 69 4.86 -11.01 -19.13
N ASP A 70 4.23 -10.06 -18.46
CA ASP A 70 4.93 -8.99 -17.77
C ASP A 70 4.32 -8.82 -16.39
N LEU A 71 4.80 -9.61 -15.43
CA LEU A 71 4.29 -9.66 -14.05
C LEU A 71 5.26 -8.99 -13.04
N SER A 72 6.44 -8.54 -13.49
CA SER A 72 7.49 -8.09 -12.58
C SER A 72 7.13 -6.77 -11.87
N LEU A 73 7.46 -6.63 -10.59
CA LEU A 73 7.29 -5.38 -9.85
C LEU A 73 8.29 -4.31 -10.31
N VAL A 74 9.33 -4.68 -11.06
CA VAL A 74 10.42 -3.79 -11.48
C VAL A 74 10.70 -3.88 -12.98
N SER A 75 11.27 -2.82 -13.54
CA SER A 75 11.75 -2.81 -14.93
C SER A 75 12.93 -1.84 -15.09
N PRO A 76 14.09 -2.28 -15.64
CA PRO A 76 15.19 -1.40 -16.05
C PRO A 76 14.75 -0.28 -17.02
N ASP A 77 13.75 -0.55 -17.87
CA ASP A 77 13.20 0.48 -18.77
C ASP A 77 12.47 1.58 -17.98
N THR A 78 11.77 1.21 -16.89
CA THR A 78 11.15 2.16 -15.96
C THR A 78 12.23 2.96 -15.23
N GLU A 79 13.25 2.29 -14.71
CA GLU A 79 14.38 2.93 -14.02
C GLU A 79 15.03 4.01 -14.89
N LYS A 80 15.43 3.65 -16.11
CA LYS A 80 16.08 4.57 -17.05
C LYS A 80 15.22 5.80 -17.34
N LYS A 81 13.91 5.62 -17.50
CA LYS A 81 12.96 6.72 -17.73
C LYS A 81 12.83 7.61 -16.50
N THR A 82 12.72 7.02 -15.31
CA THR A 82 12.62 7.76 -14.04
C THR A 82 13.90 8.57 -13.79
N ILE A 83 15.09 7.98 -13.93
CA ILE A 83 16.38 8.65 -13.81
C ILE A 83 16.47 9.84 -14.78
N THR A 84 16.10 9.63 -16.04
CA THR A 84 16.11 10.71 -17.06
C THR A 84 15.19 11.86 -16.67
N LYS A 85 13.97 11.55 -16.20
CA LYS A 85 13.00 12.54 -15.71
C LYS A 85 13.51 13.29 -14.47
N ASN A 86 14.28 12.61 -13.63
CA ASN A 86 14.89 13.14 -12.40
C ASN A 86 16.28 13.76 -12.64
N LYS A 87 16.55 14.28 -13.86
CA LYS A 87 17.81 14.97 -14.21
C LYS A 87 19.06 14.11 -13.98
N ASN A 88 18.97 12.82 -14.27
CA ASN A 88 20.02 11.82 -14.10
C ASN A 88 20.45 11.57 -12.65
N VAL A 89 19.56 11.87 -11.68
CA VAL A 89 19.71 11.44 -10.30
C VAL A 89 19.00 10.09 -10.14
N GLN A 90 19.74 9.10 -9.63
CA GLN A 90 19.21 7.77 -9.33
C GLN A 90 18.71 7.69 -7.88
N HIS A 91 17.55 7.10 -7.70
CA HIS A 91 16.96 6.77 -6.42
C HIS A 91 16.69 5.26 -6.32
N ARG A 92 16.63 4.77 -5.08
CA ARG A 92 16.43 3.35 -4.76
C ARG A 92 15.25 2.71 -5.48
N ASP A 93 14.14 3.43 -5.59
CA ASP A 93 12.88 2.86 -6.07
C ASP A 93 12.58 3.21 -7.54
N ASP A 94 13.54 3.75 -8.29
CA ASP A 94 13.33 4.23 -9.66
C ASP A 94 12.86 3.14 -10.63
N ALA A 95 13.23 1.88 -10.38
CA ALA A 95 12.82 0.71 -11.16
C ALA A 95 11.40 0.22 -10.84
N ALA A 96 10.84 0.61 -9.69
CA ALA A 96 9.60 0.05 -9.17
C ALA A 96 8.38 0.52 -9.97
N ARG A 97 7.50 -0.44 -10.28
CA ARG A 97 6.24 -0.21 -10.98
C ARG A 97 5.10 -0.38 -9.99
N ALA A 98 4.25 0.65 -9.85
CA ALA A 98 3.16 0.65 -8.86
C ALA A 98 3.63 0.48 -7.40
N LEU A 99 4.78 1.05 -7.04
CA LEU A 99 5.42 0.95 -5.71
C LEU A 99 4.46 1.10 -4.53
N VAL A 100 3.60 2.12 -4.55
CA VAL A 100 2.64 2.41 -3.46
C VAL A 100 1.55 1.35 -3.30
N ALA A 101 1.34 0.47 -4.29
CA ALA A 101 0.38 -0.61 -4.14
C ALA A 101 0.94 -1.77 -3.31
N PHE A 102 2.23 -2.10 -3.46
CA PHE A 102 2.83 -3.26 -2.78
C PHE A 102 3.71 -2.92 -1.56
N ALA A 103 4.32 -1.72 -1.51
CA ALA A 103 5.06 -1.26 -0.34
C ALA A 103 4.09 -0.75 0.73
N ARG A 104 3.46 -1.67 1.47
CA ARG A 104 2.36 -1.38 2.41
C ARG A 104 2.80 -1.55 3.87
N PRO A 105 2.22 -0.78 4.81
CA PRO A 105 2.39 -1.08 6.22
C PRO A 105 1.76 -2.44 6.54
N HIS A 106 2.44 -3.24 7.35
CA HIS A 106 1.94 -4.56 7.75
C HIS A 106 2.58 -4.99 9.08
N ALA A 107 1.89 -5.88 9.81
CA ALA A 107 2.44 -6.47 11.01
C ALA A 107 3.46 -7.55 10.64
N ALA A 108 4.75 -7.25 10.81
CA ALA A 108 5.83 -8.19 10.59
C ALA A 108 5.85 -9.27 11.68
N ARG A 109 5.53 -8.89 12.93
CA ARG A 109 5.40 -9.80 14.07
C ARG A 109 4.25 -9.38 14.96
N VAL A 110 3.43 -10.33 15.40
CA VAL A 110 2.30 -10.08 16.31
C VAL A 110 2.49 -10.89 17.58
N ALA A 111 2.52 -10.22 18.73
CA ALA A 111 2.64 -10.84 20.04
C ALA A 111 1.27 -11.34 20.54
N GLY A 112 0.61 -12.20 19.76
CA GLY A 112 -0.75 -12.67 20.04
C GLY A 112 -1.42 -13.31 18.83
N ILE A 113 -2.74 -13.43 18.88
CA ILE A 113 -3.57 -13.93 17.77
C ILE A 113 -4.08 -12.73 16.99
N PRO A 114 -3.65 -12.52 15.73
CA PRO A 114 -4.14 -11.42 14.92
C PRO A 114 -5.61 -11.64 14.55
N LEU A 115 -6.41 -10.59 14.71
CA LEU A 115 -7.84 -10.56 14.41
C LEU A 115 -8.13 -9.73 13.15
N LYS A 116 -7.28 -8.74 12.86
CA LYS A 116 -7.35 -7.88 11.68
C LYS A 116 -5.96 -7.33 11.36
N SER A 117 -5.58 -7.28 10.09
CA SER A 117 -4.39 -6.56 9.60
C SER A 117 -4.71 -6.07 8.19
N GLN A 118 -4.97 -4.77 8.04
CA GLN A 118 -5.46 -4.22 6.78
C GLN A 118 -4.94 -2.81 6.54
N PHE A 119 -4.52 -2.53 5.30
CA PHE A 119 -4.16 -1.20 4.85
C PHE A 119 -5.16 -0.69 3.81
N THR A 120 -5.69 0.51 4.02
CA THR A 120 -6.49 1.21 3.02
C THR A 120 -5.66 2.30 2.37
N LEU A 121 -5.25 2.08 1.13
CA LEU A 121 -4.33 2.94 0.39
C LEU A 121 -4.87 4.37 0.20
N LYS A 122 -6.15 4.51 -0.13
CA LYS A 122 -6.78 5.82 -0.38
C LYS A 122 -6.79 6.73 0.86
N GLU A 123 -6.96 6.14 2.04
CA GLU A 123 -6.97 6.84 3.32
C GLU A 123 -5.60 6.89 3.99
N LEU A 124 -4.61 6.15 3.47
CA LEU A 124 -3.32 5.90 4.11
C LEU A 124 -3.50 5.45 5.56
N HIS A 125 -4.38 4.47 5.77
CA HIS A 125 -4.82 3.98 7.07
C HIS A 125 -4.54 2.50 7.20
N TYR A 126 -3.60 2.14 8.07
CA TYR A 126 -3.34 0.76 8.47
C TYR A 126 -3.90 0.50 9.86
N GLU A 127 -4.55 -0.65 10.03
CA GLU A 127 -5.08 -1.10 11.31
C GLU A 127 -4.71 -2.55 11.58
N LEU A 128 -4.08 -2.77 12.74
CA LEU A 128 -3.88 -4.07 13.35
C LEU A 128 -4.80 -4.21 14.56
N GLN A 129 -5.52 -5.33 14.66
CA GLN A 129 -6.17 -5.77 15.88
C GLN A 129 -5.69 -7.17 16.22
N PHE A 130 -5.42 -7.44 17.49
CA PHE A 130 -5.00 -8.76 17.95
C PHE A 130 -5.39 -8.99 19.41
N SER A 131 -5.47 -10.27 19.79
CA SER A 131 -5.74 -10.67 21.16
C SER A 131 -4.56 -11.40 21.80
N THR A 132 -4.45 -11.27 23.11
CA THR A 132 -3.47 -11.98 23.95
C THR A 132 -4.19 -12.85 24.99
N ASN A 133 -3.43 -13.74 25.63
CA ASN A 133 -3.94 -14.53 26.75
C ASN A 133 -3.17 -14.14 28.01
N LYS A 134 -3.85 -13.53 28.99
CA LYS A 134 -3.22 -13.07 30.24
C LYS A 134 -2.54 -14.18 31.05
N TRP A 135 -2.98 -15.44 30.88
CA TRP A 135 -2.42 -16.61 31.55
C TRP A 135 -1.19 -17.18 30.83
N LYS A 136 -0.92 -16.73 29.60
CA LYS A 136 0.26 -17.07 28.81
C LYS A 136 0.84 -15.79 28.21
N PRO A 137 1.43 -14.92 29.04
CA PRO A 137 1.93 -13.63 28.60
C PRO A 137 3.02 -13.79 27.55
N ILE A 138 3.03 -12.88 26.57
CA ILE A 138 4.08 -12.78 25.56
C ILE A 138 4.81 -11.47 25.81
N ASP A 139 6.06 -11.57 26.25
CA ASP A 139 6.85 -10.40 26.65
C ASP A 139 7.46 -9.66 25.46
N ALA A 140 7.56 -10.33 24.30
CA ALA A 140 8.04 -9.71 23.06
C ALA A 140 7.05 -8.66 22.53
N PRO A 141 7.54 -7.59 21.89
CA PRO A 141 6.68 -6.59 21.29
C PRO A 141 6.05 -7.09 19.99
N THR A 142 4.98 -6.40 19.58
CA THR A 142 4.46 -6.46 18.21
C THR A 142 5.24 -5.49 17.34
N GLU A 143 5.62 -5.91 16.13
CA GLU A 143 6.41 -5.12 15.19
C GLU A 143 5.57 -4.84 13.93
N ILE A 144 5.40 -3.57 13.59
CA ILE A 144 4.68 -3.14 12.38
C ILE A 144 5.66 -2.39 11.48
N PHE A 145 5.87 -2.93 10.29
CA PHE A 145 6.63 -2.27 9.23
C PHE A 145 5.84 -1.08 8.69
N VAL A 146 6.47 0.08 8.56
CA VAL A 146 5.86 1.32 8.05
C VAL A 146 6.76 1.94 6.97
N PRO A 147 6.45 1.74 5.68
CA PRO A 147 7.28 2.26 4.59
C PRO A 147 7.09 3.78 4.42
N HIS A 148 8.19 4.53 4.29
CA HIS A 148 8.13 6.00 4.17
C HIS A 148 7.41 6.46 2.90
N VAL A 149 7.43 5.67 1.84
CA VAL A 149 6.75 5.98 0.56
C VAL A 149 5.25 6.23 0.74
N GLN A 150 4.61 5.59 1.72
CA GLN A 150 3.19 5.79 2.02
C GLN A 150 2.91 7.09 2.77
N TYR A 151 3.91 7.61 3.48
CA TYR A 151 3.76 8.71 4.42
C TYR A 151 4.81 9.81 4.18
N PRO A 152 4.87 10.42 2.98
CA PRO A 152 5.88 11.44 2.66
C PRO A 152 5.78 12.70 3.53
N ARG A 153 4.65 12.89 4.22
CA ARG A 153 4.41 13.98 5.19
C ARG A 153 4.35 13.49 6.65
N GLY A 154 4.84 12.27 6.89
CA GLY A 154 4.81 11.59 8.17
C GLY A 154 3.45 10.96 8.51
N TYR A 155 3.49 10.10 9.52
CA TYR A 155 2.35 9.36 10.05
C TYR A 155 2.22 9.57 11.56
N LYS A 156 1.07 9.16 12.10
CA LYS A 156 0.81 9.04 13.54
C LYS A 156 0.47 7.60 13.86
N VAL A 157 0.87 7.16 15.05
CA VAL A 157 0.47 5.88 15.62
C VAL A 157 -0.55 6.17 16.71
N THR A 158 -1.65 5.42 16.74
CA THR A 158 -2.67 5.48 17.79
C THR A 158 -2.91 4.06 18.28
N THR A 159 -2.90 3.85 19.59
CA THR A 159 -3.08 2.53 20.20
C THR A 159 -4.22 2.54 21.20
N SER A 160 -4.87 1.40 21.37
CA SER A 160 -5.92 1.23 22.40
C SER A 160 -5.36 1.23 23.83
N ASN A 161 -4.12 0.77 23.98
CA ASN A 161 -3.41 0.63 25.25
C ASN A 161 -1.89 0.55 24.96
N GLY A 162 -1.09 0.19 25.95
CA GLY A 162 0.32 -0.13 25.77
C GLY A 162 1.21 1.09 25.47
N LYS A 163 2.43 0.82 25.03
CA LYS A 163 3.46 1.81 24.70
C LYS A 163 4.00 1.54 23.31
N VAL A 164 4.38 2.63 22.62
CA VAL A 164 4.93 2.59 21.28
C VAL A 164 6.33 3.20 21.29
N GLU A 165 7.25 2.51 20.63
CA GLU A 165 8.54 3.03 20.20
C GLU A 165 8.63 2.97 18.68
N ILE A 166 9.41 3.87 18.08
CA ILE A 166 9.62 3.93 16.64
C ILE A 166 11.12 3.77 16.38
N GLU A 167 11.49 2.64 15.78
CA GLU A 167 12.84 2.41 15.28
C GLU A 167 12.92 2.90 13.84
N LYS A 168 13.91 3.74 13.53
CA LYS A 168 14.05 4.35 12.20
C LYS A 168 15.06 3.58 11.37
N HIS A 169 14.70 3.32 10.12
CA HIS A 169 15.57 2.69 9.13
C HIS A 169 15.60 3.51 7.83
N ASP A 170 16.48 3.10 6.91
CA ASP A 170 16.54 3.71 5.59
C ASP A 170 15.31 3.31 4.75
N GLY A 171 14.43 4.29 4.50
CA GLY A 171 13.22 4.14 3.69
C GLY A 171 12.00 3.53 4.40
N PHE A 172 12.11 3.16 5.67
CA PHE A 172 11.00 2.66 6.48
C PHE A 172 11.25 2.87 7.98
N ASP A 173 10.19 2.77 8.77
CA ASP A 173 10.27 2.69 10.23
C ASP A 173 9.68 1.34 10.70
N LEU A 174 10.10 0.90 11.88
CA LEU A 174 9.47 -0.19 12.62
C LEU A 174 8.75 0.40 13.84
N VAL A 175 7.43 0.24 13.86
CA VAL A 175 6.61 0.58 15.03
C VAL A 175 6.64 -0.61 15.97
N VAL A 176 7.32 -0.44 17.11
CA VAL A 176 7.48 -1.46 18.15
C VAL A 176 6.45 -1.19 19.24
N PHE A 177 5.45 -2.06 19.33
CA PHE A 177 4.32 -1.92 20.23
C PHE A 177 4.39 -2.93 21.37
N GLN A 178 4.55 -2.43 22.60
CA GLN A 178 4.42 -3.21 23.82
C GLN A 178 3.00 -3.07 24.37
N HIS A 179 2.23 -4.16 24.30
CA HIS A 179 0.85 -4.18 24.78
C HIS A 179 0.76 -4.19 26.32
N ASP A 180 -0.36 -3.71 26.86
CA ASP A 180 -0.67 -3.82 28.29
C ASP A 180 -1.04 -5.27 28.63
N ARG A 181 -0.32 -5.88 29.58
CA ARG A 181 -0.52 -7.29 29.99
C ARG A 181 -1.87 -7.54 30.66
N ASN A 182 -2.54 -6.51 31.16
CA ASN A 182 -3.82 -6.63 31.85
C ASN A 182 -5.03 -6.55 30.90
N VAL A 183 -4.78 -6.27 29.63
CA VAL A 183 -5.80 -6.16 28.58
C VAL A 183 -5.59 -7.31 27.60
N GLU A 184 -6.67 -7.96 27.16
CA GLU A 184 -6.58 -9.10 26.23
C GLU A 184 -6.84 -8.71 24.76
N GLN A 185 -7.28 -7.47 24.50
CA GLN A 185 -7.61 -6.95 23.18
C GLN A 185 -6.82 -5.68 22.89
N HIS A 186 -6.18 -5.62 21.73
CA HIS A 186 -5.28 -4.55 21.37
C HIS A 186 -5.54 -4.08 19.94
N SER A 187 -5.43 -2.78 19.72
CA SER A 187 -5.39 -2.19 18.39
C SER A 187 -4.25 -1.20 18.25
N VAL A 188 -3.65 -1.21 17.06
CA VAL A 188 -2.63 -0.25 16.63
C VAL A 188 -3.01 0.27 15.26
N ILE A 189 -3.13 1.59 15.15
CA ILE A 189 -3.50 2.28 13.92
C ILE A 189 -2.32 3.15 13.48
N VAL A 190 -1.89 3.00 12.23
CA VAL A 190 -0.93 3.89 11.58
C VAL A 190 -1.67 4.70 10.51
N SER A 191 -1.66 6.02 10.63
CA SER A 191 -2.39 6.90 9.72
C SER A 191 -1.61 8.14 9.32
N SER A 192 -1.88 8.70 8.15
CA SER A 192 -1.27 9.96 7.71
C SER A 192 -1.47 11.09 8.73
N LYS A 193 -0.42 11.90 8.98
CA LYS A 193 -0.53 13.14 9.79
C LYS A 193 -1.43 14.18 9.12
N VAL A 194 -1.56 14.12 7.81
CA VAL A 194 -2.43 15.01 7.07
C VAL A 194 -3.80 14.37 6.94
N THR A 195 -4.80 15.02 7.55
CA THR A 195 -6.20 14.68 7.35
C THR A 195 -6.54 14.83 5.88
N VAL A 196 -6.86 13.73 5.21
CA VAL A 196 -7.49 13.79 3.88
C VAL A 196 -8.81 14.52 4.08
N ARG A 197 -8.93 15.76 3.58
CA ARG A 197 -10.21 16.46 3.55
C ARG A 197 -11.15 15.59 2.72
N LYS A 198 -12.10 14.89 3.37
CA LYS A 198 -13.25 14.33 2.66
C LYS A 198 -13.97 15.52 2.04
N THR A 199 -13.82 15.72 0.73
CA THR A 199 -14.68 16.67 0.04
C THR A 199 -16.10 16.14 0.17
N SER A 200 -16.94 16.92 0.84
CA SER A 200 -18.36 16.60 0.97
C SER A 200 -18.93 16.33 -0.44
N PRO A 201 -19.75 15.28 -0.63
CA PRO A 201 -20.40 15.03 -1.92
C PRO A 201 -21.22 16.24 -2.38
N TYR A 202 -21.73 17.05 -1.44
CA TYR A 202 -22.40 18.32 -1.72
C TYR A 202 -21.46 19.39 -2.28
N LEU A 203 -20.18 19.40 -1.88
CA LEU A 203 -19.18 20.32 -2.41
C LEU A 203 -18.75 19.90 -3.82
N GLN A 204 -18.65 18.60 -4.11
CA GLN A 204 -18.44 18.10 -5.48
C GLN A 204 -19.64 18.44 -6.38
N ALA A 205 -20.86 18.23 -5.91
CA ALA A 205 -22.07 18.60 -6.64
C ALA A 205 -22.16 20.12 -6.90
N ALA A 206 -21.80 20.95 -5.92
CA ALA A 206 -21.76 22.41 -6.07
C ALA A 206 -20.70 22.87 -7.08
N ILE A 207 -19.52 22.24 -7.12
CA ILE A 207 -18.48 22.53 -8.12
C ILE A 207 -18.96 22.14 -9.52
N ILE A 208 -19.59 20.97 -9.67
CA ILE A 208 -20.16 20.52 -10.96
C ILE A 208 -21.27 21.47 -11.43
N ALA A 209 -22.15 21.90 -10.53
CA ALA A 209 -23.20 22.87 -10.84
C ALA A 209 -22.63 24.26 -11.22
N ALA A 210 -21.60 24.72 -10.53
CA ALA A 210 -20.96 26.01 -10.83
C ALA A 210 -20.24 26.03 -12.19
N ILE A 211 -19.77 24.88 -12.68
CA ILE A 211 -19.11 24.74 -13.99
C ILE A 211 -20.15 24.56 -15.13
N SER A 212 -21.32 23.96 -14.85
CA SER A 212 -22.36 23.76 -15.86
C SER A 212 -23.24 25.00 -16.12
N VAL A 213 -23.40 25.89 -15.13
CA VAL A 213 -24.12 27.18 -15.29
C VAL A 213 -23.52 28.08 -16.39
N PRO A 214 -22.19 28.32 -16.47
CA PRO A 214 -21.62 29.13 -17.55
C PRO A 214 -21.70 28.45 -18.93
N LEU A 215 -21.72 27.11 -19.00
CA LEU A 215 -21.92 26.39 -20.28
C LEU A 215 -23.36 26.54 -20.81
N TYR A 216 -24.36 26.53 -19.93
CA TYR A 216 -25.77 26.67 -20.33
C TYR A 216 -26.08 28.08 -20.88
N ILE A 217 -25.44 29.11 -20.32
CA ILE A 217 -25.60 30.51 -20.79
C ILE A 217 -24.94 30.72 -22.17
N TYR A 218 -23.89 29.95 -22.50
CA TYR A 218 -23.20 30.05 -23.78
C TYR A 218 -23.95 29.34 -24.93
N VAL A 219 -24.71 28.29 -24.63
CA VAL A 219 -25.45 27.50 -25.63
C VAL A 219 -26.80 28.15 -25.99
N THR A 220 -27.39 28.93 -25.09
CA THR A 220 -28.71 29.57 -25.28
C THR A 220 -28.67 30.94 -25.96
N LYS A 221 -27.48 31.44 -26.31
CA LYS A 221 -27.26 32.72 -27.03
C LYS A 221 -26.83 32.56 -28.50
N ARG A 222 -27.06 31.40 -29.12
CA ARG A 222 -26.95 31.23 -30.58
C ARG A 222 -28.31 30.98 -31.20
#